data_AF-A0A2M6ITE2-F1
#
_entry.id   AF-A0A2M6ITE2-F1
#
_cell.length_a   1.000
_cell.length_b   1.000
_cell.length_c   1.000
_cell.angle_alpha   90.00
_cell.angle_beta   90.00
_cell.angle_gamma   90.00
#
_symmetry.space_group_name_H-M   'P 1'
#
loop_
_entity.id
_entity.type
_entity.pdbx_description
1 polymer ?
#
loop_
_entity_poly.entity_id
_entity_poly.type
_entity_poly.pdbx_seq_one_letter_code
_entity_poly.pdbx_strand_id
1 'polypeptide(L)' 'MDEIVYICTGGCGAVISEKQFDEGLVVCGADGCDHKGDSFEKRMKCTKCEQLYKVAEVHIC' A
#
# COMPACT_ATOMS: atom_id res chain seq x y z
N MET A 1 14.75 7.47 -2.76
CA MET A 1 13.89 7.41 -3.95
C MET A 1 12.61 6.75 -3.49
N ASP A 2 11.49 7.39 -3.76
CA ASP A 2 10.20 6.88 -3.31
C ASP A 2 9.87 5.59 -4.06
N GLU A 3 9.25 4.64 -3.36
CA GLU A 3 8.92 3.33 -3.90
C GLU A 3 7.40 3.16 -4.01
N ILE A 4 6.96 2.50 -5.07
CA ILE A 4 5.54 2.22 -5.26
C ILE A 4 5.17 1.04 -4.36
N VAL A 5 4.17 1.27 -3.50
CA VAL A 5 3.61 0.27 -2.61
C VAL A 5 2.09 0.25 -2.73
N TYR A 6 1.49 -0.84 -2.32
CA TYR A 6 0.06 -1.08 -2.37
C TYR A 6 -0.40 -1.33 -0.93
N ILE A 7 -1.38 -0.57 -0.47
CA ILE A 7 -1.80 -0.57 0.93
C ILE A 7 -3.25 -1.05 1.10
N CYS A 8 -3.49 -1.86 2.13
CA CYS A 8 -4.82 -2.23 2.61
C CYS A 8 -5.43 -0.97 3.22
N THR A 9 -6.55 -0.51 2.66
CA THR A 9 -7.35 0.57 3.24
C THR A 9 -8.17 0.09 4.44
N GLY A 10 -8.27 -1.22 4.62
CA GLY A 10 -8.77 -1.79 5.86
C GLY A 10 -7.87 -1.46 7.05
N GLY A 11 -8.44 -1.45 8.25
CA GLY A 11 -7.70 -1.22 9.51
C GLY A 11 -6.58 -2.22 9.81
N CYS A 12 -6.28 -3.12 8.87
CA CYS A 12 -5.19 -4.08 8.93
C CYS A 12 -3.81 -3.47 8.69
N GLY A 13 -3.74 -2.35 7.96
CA GLY A 13 -2.47 -1.68 7.65
C GLY A 13 -1.49 -2.53 6.85
N ALA A 14 -1.96 -3.56 6.12
CA ALA A 14 -1.09 -4.37 5.27
C ALA A 14 -0.51 -3.51 4.14
N VAL A 15 0.79 -3.63 3.91
CA VAL A 15 1.51 -2.92 2.84
C VAL A 15 2.31 -3.95 2.07
N ILE A 16 2.18 -3.91 0.75
CA ILE A 16 2.88 -4.82 -0.15
C ILE A 16 3.60 -4.03 -1.23
N SER A 17 4.65 -4.60 -1.81
CA SER A 17 5.35 -3.98 -2.95
C SER A 17 4.59 -4.19 -4.25
N GLU A 18 4.90 -3.38 -5.28
CA GLU A 18 4.33 -3.56 -6.63
C GLU A 18 4.54 -4.98 -7.18
N LYS A 19 5.69 -5.59 -6.90
CA LYS A 19 5.96 -6.97 -7.28
C LYS A 19 4.96 -7.97 -6.69
N GLN A 20 4.60 -7.84 -5.42
CA GLN A 20 3.64 -8.74 -4.77
C GLN A 20 2.24 -8.56 -5.36
N PHE A 21 1.87 -7.32 -5.69
CA PHE A 21 0.62 -7.03 -6.37
C PHE A 21 0.58 -7.67 -7.77
N ASP A 22 1.67 -7.56 -8.53
CA ASP A 22 1.85 -8.16 -9.87
C ASP A 22 1.88 -9.70 -9.81
N GLU A 23 2.42 -10.28 -8.75
CA GLU A 23 2.36 -11.73 -8.45
C GLU A 23 0.94 -12.23 -8.13
N GLY A 24 -0.06 -11.34 -8.10
CA GLY A 24 -1.47 -11.67 -7.93
C GLY A 24 -2.02 -11.35 -6.54
N LEU A 25 -1.23 -10.73 -5.66
CA LEU A 25 -1.67 -10.32 -4.32
C LEU A 25 -2.43 -8.97 -4.38
N VAL A 26 -3.51 -8.95 -5.15
CA VAL A 26 -4.27 -7.72 -5.44
C VAL A 26 -5.31 -7.37 -4.36
N VAL A 27 -5.61 -8.31 -3.46
CA VAL A 27 -6.61 -8.16 -2.39
C VAL A 27 -6.01 -8.34 -1.01
N CYS A 28 -6.42 -7.49 -0.08
CA CYS A 28 -6.07 -7.61 1.32
C CYS A 28 -6.64 -8.92 1.90
N GLY A 29 -5.77 -9.82 2.33
CA GLY A 29 -6.14 -11.08 2.98
C GLY A 29 -5.90 -11.12 4.48
N ALA A 30 -5.47 -10.03 5.12
CA ALA A 30 -5.01 -10.04 6.50
C ALA A 30 -6.11 -10.52 7.46
N ASP A 31 -5.79 -11.52 8.29
CA ASP A 31 -6.71 -12.02 9.30
C ASP A 31 -6.97 -10.94 10.37
N GLY A 32 -8.25 -10.63 10.59
CA GLY A 32 -8.69 -9.53 11.47
C GLY A 32 -8.96 -8.20 10.75
N CYS A 33 -8.97 -8.18 9.41
CA CYS A 33 -9.36 -7.00 8.64
C CYS A 33 -10.86 -6.97 8.33
N ASP A 34 -11.55 -5.87 8.65
CA ASP A 34 -12.94 -5.62 8.22
C ASP A 34 -13.08 -5.56 6.69
N HIS A 35 -12.03 -5.12 6.00
CA HIS A 35 -11.95 -5.04 4.53
C HIS A 35 -11.15 -6.21 3.94
N LYS A 36 -11.21 -7.38 4.57
CA LYS A 36 -10.62 -8.60 4.00
C LYS A 36 -11.33 -8.91 2.67
N GLY A 37 -10.59 -8.93 1.58
CA GLY A 37 -11.08 -9.10 0.21
C GLY A 37 -11.15 -7.82 -0.62
N ASP A 38 -10.96 -6.63 -0.02
CA ASP A 38 -10.81 -5.38 -0.77
C ASP A 38 -9.47 -5.31 -1.50
N SER A 39 -9.47 -4.64 -2.65
CA SER A 39 -8.26 -4.42 -3.44
C SER A 39 -7.30 -3.44 -2.76
N PHE A 40 -5.99 -3.68 -2.88
CA PHE A 40 -4.99 -2.76 -2.36
C PHE A 40 -5.02 -1.41 -3.11
N GLU A 41 -4.82 -0.31 -2.38
CA GLU A 41 -4.71 1.04 -2.95
C GLU A 41 -3.24 1.38 -3.27
N LYS A 42 -2.99 1.86 -4.50
CA LYS A 42 -1.65 2.26 -4.95
C LYS A 42 -1.20 3.56 -4.27
N ARG A 43 -0.06 3.53 -3.59
CA ARG A 43 0.59 4.66 -2.91
C ARG A 43 2.08 4.70 -3.22
N MET A 44 2.73 5.82 -2.95
CA MET A 44 4.18 5.92 -2.86
C MET A 44 4.60 5.94 -1.40
N LYS A 45 5.61 5.15 -1.06
CA LYS A 45 6.29 5.18 0.24
C LYS A 45 7.57 5.98 0.09
N CYS A 46 7.71 7.05 0.86
CA CYS A 46 8.96 7.76 0.95
C CYS A 46 9.96 6.92 1.75
N THR A 47 11.08 6.51 1.18
CA THR A 47 12.14 5.80 1.93
C THR A 47 12.83 6.67 2.97
N LYS A 48 12.67 8.00 2.91
CA LYS A 48 13.33 8.95 3.82
C LYS A 48 12.57 9.14 5.14
N CYS A 49 11.26 9.34 5.08
CA CYS A 49 10.39 9.57 6.25
C CYS A 49 9.33 8.47 6.45
N GLU A 50 9.34 7.44 5.61
CA GLU A 50 8.44 6.29 5.67
C GLU A 50 6.95 6.63 5.50
N GLN A 51 6.63 7.86 5.07
CA GLN A 51 5.26 8.29 4.80
C GLN A 51 4.71 7.71 3.50
N LEU A 52 3.42 7.41 3.55
CA LEU A 52 2.62 6.93 2.42
C LEU A 52 1.80 8.09 1.84
N TYR A 53 1.98 8.39 0.57
CA TYR A 53 1.27 9.47 -0.13
C TYR A 53 0.80 9.01 -1.50
N LYS A 54 -0.15 9.71 -2.14
CA LYS A 54 -0.62 9.32 -3.47
C LYS A 54 0.44 9.67 -4.51
N VAL A 55 0.52 8.87 -5.58
CA VAL A 55 1.48 9.08 -6.68
C VAL A 55 1.38 10.49 -7.28
N ALA A 56 0.20 11.10 -7.23
CA ALA A 56 -0.07 12.44 -7.75
C ALA A 56 0.16 13.58 -6.74
N GLU A 57 0.52 13.28 -5.48
CA GLU A 57 0.75 14.30 -4.46
C GLU A 57 2.24 14.64 -4.34
N VAL A 58 2.54 15.94 -4.23
CA VAL A 58 3.89 16.41 -3.89
C VAL A 58 4.11 16.12 -2.41
N HIS A 59 4.94 15.12 -2.13
CA HIS A 59 5.33 14.79 -0.78
C HIS A 59 6.57 15.57 -0.36
N ILE A 60 6.47 16.28 0.76
CA ILE A 60 7.58 16.98 1.40
C ILE A 60 7.90 16.21 2.69
N CYS A 61 9.09 15.62 2.70
CA CYS A 61 9.68 14.89 3.83
C CYS A 61 10.23 15.85 4.88
#